data_AF-A0A4Z1GDK1-F1
#
_entry.id   AF-A0A4Z1GDK1-F1
#
_cell.length_a   1.000
_cell.length_b   1.000
_cell.length_c   1.000
_cell.angle_alpha   90.00
_cell.angle_beta   90.00
_cell.angle_gamma   90.00
#
_symmetry.space_group_name_H-M   'P 1'
#
loop_
_entity.id
_entity.type
_entity.pdbx_description
1 polymer ?
#
loop_
_entity_poly.entity_id
_entity_poly.type
_entity_poly.pdbx_seq_one_letter_code
_entity_poly.pdbx_strand_id
1 'polypeptide(L)'
;MSQSLYSSLSLESNKIRLLRILPNEDEEGDIKCTLFVYPLHDSGRGTHRYEALSYVWGDAGDSRSIFINGHSLTVRANLHIALSRLRDPVLDRIIWIDAICINQEDLNERGHQVQLIAKIYSKASQVVIWLGEEADNSDRALEEIVIAASKSEISSNETTRMAVIALVQRPWFRRIWVLQEVAAARHILIMCGLVEIDGYAFCSGLNLGKDSFEAYPKLQRLIRSVIRLMKEANFRPKYAKRSSDNFSLDIRPLSELIGTYYTRESTDDLDKEYALLAMCSNNPTSAGLLPDYTILWKQRFQQLVKFILCKEIPVRI
;
A
#
# COMPACT_ATOMS: atom_id res chain seq x y z
N MET A 1 11.07 -24.32 -8.66
CA MET A 1 10.67 -23.60 -9.88
C MET A 1 10.82 -22.07 -9.74
N SER A 2 10.80 -21.52 -8.52
CA SER A 2 10.97 -20.07 -8.24
C SER A 2 12.33 -19.49 -8.64
N GLN A 3 13.43 -20.25 -8.55
CA GLN A 3 14.78 -19.79 -8.93
C GLN A 3 14.91 -19.35 -10.40
N SER A 4 14.05 -19.82 -11.31
CA SER A 4 14.10 -19.42 -12.72
C SER A 4 13.47 -18.06 -13.00
N LEU A 5 12.49 -17.65 -12.18
CA LEU A 5 11.75 -16.41 -12.39
C LEU A 5 12.48 -15.20 -11.80
N TYR A 6 13.09 -15.38 -10.63
CA TYR A 6 13.72 -14.31 -9.88
C TYR A 6 15.23 -14.28 -10.10
N SER A 7 15.70 -13.29 -10.87
CA SER A 7 17.12 -12.94 -10.88
C SER A 7 17.53 -12.43 -9.50
N SER A 8 18.63 -12.93 -8.92
CA SER A 8 19.11 -12.48 -7.60
C SER A 8 19.29 -10.94 -7.57
N LEU A 9 18.77 -10.31 -6.52
CA LEU A 9 19.03 -8.91 -6.22
C LEU A 9 20.13 -8.83 -5.17
N SER A 10 21.14 -8.00 -5.40
CA SER A 10 22.13 -7.71 -4.35
C SER A 10 21.46 -6.87 -3.26
N LEU A 11 21.55 -7.35 -2.02
CA LEU A 11 21.04 -6.72 -0.80
C LEU A 11 21.74 -5.38 -0.48
N GLU A 12 22.85 -5.06 -1.15
CA GLU A 12 23.55 -3.79 -1.00
C GLU A 12 23.10 -2.72 -2.00
N SER A 13 22.21 -3.09 -2.93
CA SER A 13 21.80 -2.20 -4.02
C SER A 13 20.35 -1.73 -3.85
N ASN A 14 20.10 -0.45 -4.08
CA ASN A 14 18.74 0.12 -4.23
C ASN A 14 18.09 -0.38 -5.55
N LYS A 15 17.93 -1.69 -5.71
CA LYS A 15 17.30 -2.31 -6.87
C LYS A 15 16.02 -2.99 -6.43
N ILE A 16 15.01 -2.85 -7.28
CA ILE A 16 13.71 -3.50 -7.14
C ILE A 16 13.42 -4.26 -8.42
N ARG A 17 12.41 -5.13 -8.43
CA ARG A 17 11.82 -5.62 -9.68
C ARG A 17 10.56 -4.82 -9.98
N LEU A 18 10.29 -4.62 -11.26
CA LEU A 18 9.03 -4.06 -11.75
C LEU A 18 8.38 -5.06 -12.70
N LEU A 19 7.05 -5.10 -12.65
CA LEU A 19 6.23 -5.87 -13.56
C LEU A 19 5.78 -4.98 -14.72
N ARG A 20 6.09 -5.38 -15.95
CA ARG A 20 5.45 -4.82 -17.14
C ARG A 20 4.30 -5.75 -17.53
N ILE A 21 3.08 -5.26 -17.45
CA ILE A 21 1.88 -5.91 -17.96
C ILE A 21 1.83 -5.64 -19.46
N LEU A 22 1.75 -6.70 -20.27
CA LEU A 22 1.65 -6.58 -21.72
C LEU A 22 0.21 -6.32 -22.14
N PRO A 23 -0.01 -5.49 -23.19
CA PRO A 23 -1.33 -5.19 -23.68
C PRO A 23 -1.99 -6.42 -24.32
N ASN A 24 -3.32 -6.44 -24.32
CA ASN A 24 -4.11 -7.41 -25.06
C ASN A 24 -5.52 -6.84 -25.29
N GLU A 25 -5.97 -6.81 -26.56
CA GLU A 25 -7.31 -6.36 -26.92
C GLU A 25 -8.41 -7.28 -26.38
N ASP A 26 -8.09 -8.57 -26.20
CA ASP A 26 -8.98 -9.54 -25.57
C ASP A 26 -8.92 -9.40 -24.05
N GLU A 27 -9.99 -8.84 -23.45
CA GLU A 27 -10.15 -8.67 -22.01
C GLU A 27 -10.07 -10.01 -21.25
N GLU A 28 -10.54 -11.11 -21.87
CA GLU A 28 -10.53 -12.45 -21.28
C GLU A 28 -9.22 -13.21 -21.56
N GLY A 29 -8.40 -12.71 -22.49
CA GLY A 29 -7.16 -13.36 -22.88
C GLY A 29 -6.13 -13.41 -21.74
N ASP A 30 -5.21 -14.38 -21.80
CA ASP A 30 -4.20 -14.60 -20.75
C ASP A 30 -3.42 -13.34 -20.37
N ILE A 31 -3.23 -13.11 -19.07
CA ILE A 31 -2.36 -12.04 -18.57
C ILE A 31 -0.90 -12.44 -18.78
N LYS A 32 -0.23 -11.71 -19.67
CA LYS A 32 1.19 -11.88 -19.97
C LYS A 32 1.97 -10.68 -19.45
N CYS A 33 3.08 -10.94 -18.79
CA CYS A 33 3.91 -9.93 -18.18
C CYS A 33 5.40 -10.22 -18.41
N THR A 34 6.23 -9.20 -18.23
CA THR A 34 7.68 -9.36 -18.07
C THR A 34 8.14 -8.76 -16.75
N LEU A 35 9.00 -9.48 -16.04
CA LEU A 35 9.59 -9.03 -14.78
C LEU A 35 11.04 -8.62 -15.03
N PHE A 36 11.41 -7.41 -14.64
CA PHE A 36 12.75 -6.86 -14.88
C PHE A 36 13.28 -6.07 -13.68
N VAL A 37 14.61 -6.04 -13.55
CA VAL A 37 15.30 -5.31 -12.48
C VAL A 37 15.34 -3.81 -12.81
N TYR A 38 15.05 -2.99 -11.81
CA TYR A 38 14.98 -1.55 -11.91
C TYR A 38 15.81 -0.86 -10.80
N PRO A 39 16.74 0.04 -11.13
CA PRO A 39 17.49 0.77 -10.13
C PRO A 39 16.68 1.95 -9.58
N LEU A 40 16.40 1.91 -8.28
CA LEU A 40 15.66 2.93 -7.55
C LEU A 40 16.62 4.07 -7.14
N HIS A 41 17.11 4.82 -8.13
CA HIS A 41 18.05 5.92 -7.93
C HIS A 41 17.44 7.10 -7.15
N ASP A 42 18.23 7.72 -6.28
CA ASP A 42 17.87 8.97 -5.59
C ASP A 42 18.08 10.24 -6.44
N SER A 43 18.48 10.08 -7.71
CA SER A 43 18.78 11.21 -8.59
C SER A 43 17.58 12.15 -8.72
N GLY A 44 17.79 13.42 -8.37
CA GLY A 44 16.78 14.48 -8.27
C GLY A 44 16.19 14.95 -9.60
N ARG A 45 15.77 14.05 -10.49
CA ARG A 45 15.05 14.36 -11.75
C ARG A 45 13.60 13.87 -11.79
N GLY A 46 12.97 13.61 -10.64
CA GLY A 46 11.50 13.46 -10.53
C GLY A 46 10.99 12.04 -10.23
N THR A 47 9.69 11.84 -10.46
CA THR A 47 8.96 10.56 -10.33
C THR A 47 9.51 9.51 -11.30
N HIS A 48 9.60 8.27 -10.85
CA HIS A 48 9.91 7.15 -11.73
C HIS A 48 8.67 6.79 -12.55
N ARG A 49 8.86 6.27 -13.77
CA ARG A 49 7.78 5.93 -14.71
C ARG A 49 7.19 4.54 -14.42
N TYR A 50 6.85 4.29 -13.17
CA TYR A 50 6.12 3.10 -12.74
C TYR A 50 5.01 3.48 -11.77
N GLU A 51 4.02 2.61 -11.63
CA GLU A 51 2.94 2.72 -10.65
C GLU A 51 3.15 1.71 -9.51
N ALA A 52 2.50 1.89 -8.37
CA ALA A 52 2.50 0.88 -7.31
C ALA A 52 1.08 0.43 -6.98
N LEU A 53 0.86 -0.88 -6.84
CA LEU A 53 -0.44 -1.44 -6.51
C LEU A 53 -0.58 -1.64 -4.99
N SER A 54 -1.56 -0.96 -4.39
CA SER A 54 -2.02 -1.19 -3.02
C SER A 54 -3.33 -1.99 -3.06
N TYR A 55 -3.29 -3.25 -2.66
CA TYR A 55 -4.44 -4.17 -2.76
C TYR A 55 -4.41 -5.21 -1.66
N VAL A 56 -5.57 -5.80 -1.32
CA VAL A 56 -5.64 -6.94 -0.39
C VAL A 56 -5.29 -8.22 -1.11
N TRP A 57 -4.47 -9.10 -0.53
CA TRP A 57 -4.10 -10.35 -1.20
C TRP A 57 -5.28 -11.27 -1.53
N GLY A 58 -6.36 -11.22 -0.75
CA GLY A 58 -7.57 -12.01 -0.96
C GLY A 58 -7.44 -13.44 -0.40
N ASP A 59 -8.45 -14.26 -0.71
CA ASP A 59 -8.52 -15.66 -0.27
C ASP A 59 -7.33 -16.47 -0.83
N ALA A 60 -6.73 -17.29 0.02
CA ALA A 60 -5.64 -18.21 -0.36
C ALA A 60 -6.15 -19.45 -1.10
N GLY A 61 -7.44 -19.78 -0.99
CA GLY A 61 -8.06 -20.94 -1.63
C GLY A 61 -8.36 -20.77 -3.12
N ASP A 62 -8.48 -19.52 -3.60
CA ASP A 62 -8.77 -19.21 -5.01
C ASP A 62 -7.56 -18.57 -5.69
N SER A 63 -7.02 -19.26 -6.69
CA SER A 63 -5.82 -18.84 -7.41
C SER A 63 -5.96 -19.08 -8.91
N ARG A 64 -5.33 -18.20 -9.69
CA ARG A 64 -5.34 -18.19 -11.15
C ARG A 64 -3.92 -18.05 -11.68
N SER A 65 -3.68 -18.50 -12.89
CA SER A 65 -2.35 -18.43 -13.51
C SER A 65 -2.19 -17.14 -14.32
N ILE A 66 -1.00 -16.56 -14.25
CA ILE A 66 -0.52 -15.51 -15.16
C ILE A 66 0.82 -15.96 -15.75
N PHE A 67 1.24 -15.39 -16.87
CA PHE A 67 2.51 -15.74 -17.50
C PHE A 67 3.52 -14.62 -17.32
N ILE A 68 4.65 -14.90 -16.68
CA ILE A 68 5.74 -13.94 -16.48
C ILE A 68 7.01 -14.48 -17.14
N ASN A 69 7.59 -13.72 -18.08
CA ASN A 69 8.77 -14.13 -18.85
C ASN A 69 8.58 -15.52 -19.51
N GLY A 70 7.35 -15.88 -19.90
CA GLY A 70 7.00 -17.17 -20.49
C GLY A 70 6.75 -18.31 -19.49
N HIS A 71 6.92 -18.07 -18.19
CA HIS A 71 6.66 -19.04 -17.13
C HIS A 71 5.29 -18.79 -16.47
N SER A 72 4.54 -19.86 -16.18
CA SER A 72 3.30 -19.74 -15.41
C SER A 72 3.60 -19.45 -13.93
N LEU A 73 2.96 -18.42 -13.39
CA LEU A 73 2.97 -18.07 -11.97
C LEU A 73 1.53 -18.07 -11.45
N THR A 74 1.30 -18.78 -10.35
CA THR A 74 0.02 -18.79 -9.65
C THR A 74 -0.11 -17.55 -8.76
N VAL A 75 -1.17 -16.78 -8.97
CA VAL A 75 -1.52 -15.62 -8.14
C VAL A 75 -2.93 -15.78 -7.59
N ARG A 76 -3.22 -15.14 -6.44
CA ARG A 76 -4.59 -15.17 -5.87
C ARG A 76 -5.58 -14.45 -6.77
N ALA A 77 -6.83 -14.87 -6.73
CA ALA A 77 -7.88 -14.35 -7.62
C ALA A 77 -8.03 -12.83 -7.56
N ASN A 78 -7.94 -12.21 -6.38
CA ASN A 78 -8.05 -10.74 -6.28
C ASN A 78 -6.94 -10.01 -7.05
N LEU A 79 -5.71 -10.54 -7.03
CA LEU A 79 -4.60 -9.96 -7.81
C LEU A 79 -4.80 -10.20 -9.31
N HIS A 80 -5.24 -11.39 -9.71
CA HIS A 80 -5.53 -11.68 -11.11
C HIS A 80 -6.58 -10.72 -11.68
N ILE A 81 -7.67 -10.49 -10.94
CA ILE A 81 -8.72 -9.57 -11.37
C ILE A 81 -8.17 -8.14 -11.45
N ALA A 82 -7.43 -7.68 -10.44
CA ALA A 82 -6.77 -6.37 -10.48
C ALA A 82 -5.89 -6.23 -11.74
N LEU A 83 -5.03 -7.22 -12.03
CA LEU A 83 -4.17 -7.20 -13.22
C LEU A 83 -4.96 -7.15 -14.52
N SER A 84 -6.08 -7.89 -14.62
CA SER A 84 -6.98 -7.85 -15.77
C SER A 84 -7.59 -6.46 -15.95
N ARG A 85 -8.08 -5.83 -14.87
CA ARG A 85 -8.63 -4.46 -14.91
C ARG A 85 -7.57 -3.38 -15.20
N LEU A 86 -6.32 -3.61 -14.79
CA LEU A 86 -5.22 -2.69 -15.02
C LEU A 86 -4.59 -2.81 -16.41
N ARG A 87 -4.79 -3.93 -17.11
CA ARG A 87 -4.24 -4.20 -18.44
C ARG A 87 -4.93 -3.30 -19.46
N ASP A 88 -4.13 -2.50 -20.16
CA ASP A 88 -4.60 -1.69 -21.28
C ASP A 88 -4.62 -2.54 -22.57
N PRO A 89 -5.58 -2.32 -23.49
CA PRO A 89 -5.65 -3.07 -24.74
C PRO A 89 -4.49 -2.79 -25.70
N VAL A 90 -3.80 -1.65 -25.57
CA VAL A 90 -2.82 -1.17 -26.56
C VAL A 90 -1.45 -0.89 -25.93
N LEU A 91 -1.40 -0.32 -24.73
CA LEU A 91 -0.17 0.13 -24.08
C LEU A 91 0.30 -0.83 -23.00
N ASP A 92 1.62 -0.95 -22.84
CA ASP A 92 2.19 -1.66 -21.70
C ASP A 92 2.08 -0.80 -20.43
N ARG A 93 1.86 -1.45 -19.30
CA ARG A 93 1.78 -0.78 -17.99
C ARG A 93 2.88 -1.29 -17.07
N ILE A 94 3.67 -0.39 -16.50
CA ILE A 94 4.77 -0.74 -15.59
C ILE A 94 4.32 -0.49 -14.15
N ILE A 95 4.26 -1.54 -13.35
CA ILE A 95 3.73 -1.51 -11.99
C ILE A 95 4.58 -2.34 -11.03
N TRP A 96 4.68 -1.87 -9.79
CA TRP A 96 5.25 -2.61 -8.67
C TRP A 96 4.12 -3.26 -7.86
N ILE A 97 4.26 -4.56 -7.58
CA ILE A 97 3.31 -5.37 -6.83
C ILE A 97 4.11 -6.26 -5.89
N ASP A 98 3.94 -6.11 -4.58
CA ASP A 98 4.70 -6.80 -3.53
C ASP A 98 4.75 -8.32 -3.72
N ALA A 99 3.61 -8.95 -4.01
CA ALA A 99 3.49 -10.39 -4.16
C ALA A 99 4.24 -10.96 -5.39
N ILE A 100 4.60 -10.13 -6.37
CA ILE A 100 5.28 -10.54 -7.61
C ILE A 100 6.69 -9.96 -7.70
N CYS A 101 6.92 -8.74 -7.23
CA CYS A 101 8.20 -8.04 -7.39
C CYS A 101 9.22 -8.44 -6.31
N ILE A 102 8.74 -8.97 -5.18
CA ILE A 102 9.56 -9.49 -4.10
C ILE A 102 9.54 -11.02 -4.18
N ASN A 103 10.72 -11.65 -4.10
CA ASN A 103 10.80 -13.08 -3.92
C ASN A 103 10.38 -13.45 -2.48
N GLN A 104 9.11 -13.81 -2.31
CA GLN A 104 8.53 -14.10 -0.99
C GLN A 104 9.15 -15.33 -0.30
N GLU A 105 9.82 -16.21 -1.05
CA GLU A 105 10.50 -17.41 -0.53
C GLU A 105 11.90 -17.10 0.04
N ASP A 106 12.53 -15.99 -0.37
CA ASP A 106 13.81 -15.54 0.16
C ASP A 106 13.57 -14.50 1.26
N LEU A 107 13.63 -14.93 2.52
CA LEU A 107 13.34 -14.07 3.68
C LEU A 107 14.33 -12.89 3.82
N ASN A 108 15.56 -13.05 3.35
CA ASN A 108 16.56 -11.96 3.37
C ASN A 108 16.21 -10.91 2.31
N GLU A 109 15.88 -11.36 1.09
CA GLU A 109 15.38 -10.46 0.04
C GLU A 109 14.09 -9.78 0.48
N ARG A 110 13.13 -10.53 1.04
CA ARG A 110 11.86 -10.00 1.53
C ARG A 110 12.07 -8.94 2.60
N GLY A 111 12.90 -9.20 3.62
CA GLY A 111 13.23 -8.22 4.65
C GLY A 111 13.83 -6.94 4.06
N HIS A 112 14.77 -7.08 3.12
CA HIS A 112 15.39 -5.94 2.45
C HIS A 112 14.40 -5.15 1.56
N GLN A 113 13.58 -5.83 0.76
CA GLN A 113 12.59 -5.14 -0.09
C GLN A 113 11.49 -4.47 0.74
N VAL A 114 11.11 -5.06 1.89
CA VAL A 114 10.16 -4.46 2.82
C VAL A 114 10.68 -3.14 3.40
N GLN A 115 11.99 -3.02 3.65
CA GLN A 115 12.61 -1.74 4.04
C GLN A 115 12.44 -0.65 2.97
N LEU A 116 12.34 -1.04 1.71
CA LEU A 116 12.22 -0.13 0.57
C LEU A 116 10.77 0.27 0.26
N ILE A 117 9.75 -0.37 0.84
CA ILE A 117 8.34 -0.18 0.46
C ILE A 117 7.95 1.30 0.44
N ALA A 118 8.15 2.04 1.54
CA ALA A 118 7.78 3.46 1.56
C ALA A 118 8.54 4.28 0.49
N LYS A 119 9.81 3.95 0.23
CA LYS A 119 10.59 4.58 -0.84
C LYS A 119 9.98 4.26 -2.21
N ILE A 120 9.61 3.01 -2.47
CA ILE A 120 8.99 2.56 -3.72
C ILE A 120 7.67 3.31 -3.96
N TYR A 121 6.79 3.37 -2.98
CA TYR A 121 5.51 4.08 -3.10
C TYR A 121 5.69 5.60 -3.26
N SER A 122 6.70 6.20 -2.60
CA SER A 122 7.00 7.64 -2.75
C SER A 122 7.56 8.03 -4.12
N LYS A 123 8.18 7.07 -4.81
CA LYS A 123 8.85 7.25 -6.10
C LYS A 123 7.95 6.89 -7.28
N ALA A 124 6.88 6.14 -7.05
CA ALA A 124 5.87 5.82 -8.05
C ALA A 124 5.24 7.10 -8.63
N SER A 125 4.93 7.06 -9.92
CA SER A 125 4.17 8.11 -10.61
C SER A 125 2.75 8.23 -10.08
N GLN A 126 2.15 7.10 -9.70
CA GLN A 126 0.84 6.99 -9.08
C GLN A 126 0.77 5.71 -8.24
N VAL A 127 0.00 5.75 -7.16
CA VAL A 127 -0.36 4.58 -6.36
C VAL A 127 -1.81 4.23 -6.67
N VAL A 128 -2.02 3.03 -7.17
CA VAL A 128 -3.35 2.51 -7.48
C VAL A 128 -3.85 1.69 -6.31
N ILE A 129 -4.93 2.14 -5.69
CA ILE A 129 -5.62 1.43 -4.61
C ILE A 129 -6.72 0.58 -5.25
N TRP A 130 -6.56 -0.74 -5.20
CA TRP A 130 -7.56 -1.68 -5.67
C TRP A 130 -8.44 -2.17 -4.52
N LEU A 131 -9.72 -1.79 -4.56
CA LEU A 131 -10.71 -2.15 -3.53
C LEU A 131 -11.45 -3.47 -3.83
N GLY A 132 -11.18 -4.12 -4.96
CA GLY A 132 -11.89 -5.32 -5.43
C GLY A 132 -12.93 -5.00 -6.50
N GLU A 133 -13.59 -6.05 -7.00
CA GLU A 133 -14.67 -5.92 -7.97
C GLU A 133 -15.88 -5.16 -7.41
N GLU A 134 -16.80 -4.83 -8.31
CA GLU A 134 -18.08 -4.25 -7.97
C GLU A 134 -18.90 -5.21 -7.09
N ALA A 135 -19.34 -4.72 -5.94
CA ALA A 135 -20.18 -5.45 -4.98
C ALA A 135 -20.78 -4.46 -3.98
N ASP A 136 -21.93 -4.80 -3.40
CA ASP A 136 -22.60 -4.00 -2.35
C ASP A 136 -22.91 -2.55 -2.79
N ASN A 137 -23.23 -2.36 -4.08
CA ASN A 137 -23.46 -1.06 -4.73
C ASN A 137 -22.25 -0.11 -4.63
N SER A 138 -21.04 -0.66 -4.73
CA SER A 138 -19.80 0.13 -4.67
C SER A 138 -19.66 1.16 -5.78
N ASP A 139 -20.22 0.90 -6.95
CA ASP A 139 -20.36 1.84 -8.06
C ASP A 139 -21.11 3.11 -7.61
N ARG A 140 -22.31 2.92 -7.04
CA ARG A 140 -23.14 4.00 -6.49
C ARG A 140 -22.45 4.71 -5.33
N ALA A 141 -21.75 3.96 -4.48
CA ALA A 141 -20.99 4.53 -3.37
C ALA A 141 -19.90 5.49 -3.87
N LEU A 142 -19.17 5.11 -4.93
CA LEU A 142 -18.14 5.97 -5.53
C LEU A 142 -18.75 7.20 -6.23
N GLU A 143 -19.84 7.03 -6.97
CA GLU A 143 -20.59 8.15 -7.56
C GLU A 143 -21.02 9.18 -6.51
N GLU A 144 -21.57 8.72 -5.38
CA GLU A 144 -21.98 9.59 -4.28
C GLU A 144 -20.79 10.34 -3.68
N ILE A 145 -19.65 9.67 -3.50
CA ILE A 145 -18.45 10.31 -2.98
C ILE A 145 -17.97 11.41 -3.95
N VAL A 146 -18.07 11.21 -5.26
CA VAL A 146 -17.77 12.24 -6.28
C VAL A 146 -18.76 13.40 -6.20
N ILE A 147 -20.06 13.10 -6.09
CA ILE A 147 -21.10 14.13 -5.95
C ILE A 147 -20.84 14.97 -4.69
N ALA A 148 -20.59 14.34 -3.56
CA ALA A 148 -20.27 15.02 -2.32
C ALA A 148 -19.01 15.89 -2.46
N ALA A 149 -17.95 15.37 -3.07
CA ALA A 149 -16.71 16.11 -3.27
C ALA A 149 -16.88 17.34 -4.19
N SER A 150 -17.78 17.28 -5.18
CA SER A 150 -17.97 18.33 -6.19
C SER A 150 -19.04 19.36 -5.81
N LYS A 151 -20.15 18.92 -5.24
CA LYS A 151 -21.32 19.77 -4.93
C LYS A 151 -21.40 20.18 -3.46
N SER A 152 -20.55 19.62 -2.60
CA SER A 152 -20.61 19.82 -1.13
C SER A 152 -21.96 19.42 -0.51
N GLU A 153 -22.69 18.52 -1.16
CA GLU A 153 -23.98 18.00 -0.73
C GLU A 153 -23.86 16.50 -0.47
N ILE A 154 -24.46 16.02 0.62
CA ILE A 154 -24.51 14.59 0.94
C ILE A 154 -25.94 14.15 0.70
N SER A 155 -26.13 13.10 -0.09
CA SER A 155 -27.44 12.49 -0.29
C SER A 155 -28.03 12.04 1.05
N SER A 156 -29.28 12.42 1.31
CA SER A 156 -30.06 11.92 2.45
C SER A 156 -30.56 10.48 2.22
N ASN A 157 -30.23 9.86 1.09
CA ASN A 157 -30.66 8.52 0.75
C ASN A 157 -29.91 7.47 1.59
N GLU A 158 -30.65 6.78 2.45
CA GLU A 158 -30.15 5.74 3.33
C GLU A 158 -29.46 4.59 2.58
N THR A 159 -29.98 4.16 1.43
CA THR A 159 -29.37 3.10 0.62
C THR A 159 -27.98 3.51 0.12
N THR A 160 -27.83 4.77 -0.29
CA THR A 160 -26.55 5.31 -0.75
C THR A 160 -25.56 5.43 0.41
N ARG A 161 -26.04 5.89 1.57
CA ARG A 161 -25.25 5.93 2.81
C ARG A 161 -24.71 4.56 3.20
N MET A 162 -25.56 3.53 3.11
CA MET A 162 -25.18 2.15 3.41
C MET A 162 -24.18 1.58 2.40
N ALA A 163 -24.29 1.94 1.12
CA ALA A 163 -23.30 1.57 0.11
C ALA A 163 -21.92 2.18 0.40
N VAL A 164 -21.85 3.46 0.78
CA VAL A 164 -20.60 4.11 1.22
C VAL A 164 -20.02 3.42 2.45
N ILE A 165 -20.85 3.08 3.43
CA ILE A 165 -20.42 2.34 4.63
C ILE A 165 -19.85 0.96 4.24
N ALA A 166 -20.52 0.21 3.38
CA ALA A 166 -20.06 -1.10 2.91
C ALA A 166 -18.72 -0.99 2.17
N LEU A 167 -18.57 0.01 1.28
CA LEU A 167 -17.33 0.29 0.56
C LEU A 167 -16.16 0.51 1.52
N VAL A 168 -16.32 1.38 2.53
CA VAL A 168 -15.24 1.70 3.47
C VAL A 168 -15.00 0.62 4.54
N GLN A 169 -15.91 -0.35 4.65
CA GLN A 169 -15.73 -1.54 5.48
C GLN A 169 -14.89 -2.63 4.80
N ARG A 170 -14.61 -2.50 3.50
CA ARG A 170 -13.81 -3.47 2.74
C ARG A 170 -12.44 -3.70 3.40
N PRO A 171 -11.87 -4.92 3.31
CA PRO A 171 -10.69 -5.30 4.10
C PRO A 171 -9.46 -4.42 3.88
N TRP A 172 -9.35 -3.77 2.72
CA TRP A 172 -8.25 -2.86 2.39
C TRP A 172 -8.06 -1.80 3.48
N PHE A 173 -9.14 -1.17 3.94
CA PHE A 173 -9.07 -0.09 4.94
C PHE A 173 -8.60 -0.55 6.31
N ARG A 174 -8.62 -1.86 6.60
CA ARG A 174 -8.23 -2.41 7.91
C ARG A 174 -6.77 -2.77 8.00
N ARG A 175 -6.10 -2.97 6.87
CA ARG A 175 -4.70 -3.42 6.84
C ARG A 175 -3.78 -2.36 7.45
N ILE A 176 -2.67 -2.81 8.03
CA ILE A 176 -1.66 -1.91 8.56
C ILE A 176 -0.75 -1.37 7.44
N TRP A 177 -0.41 -2.21 6.46
CA TRP A 177 0.46 -1.83 5.33
C TRP A 177 -0.07 -0.63 4.54
N VAL A 178 -1.39 -0.50 4.38
CA VAL A 178 -1.97 0.60 3.60
C VAL A 178 -1.62 1.97 4.18
N LEU A 179 -1.31 2.07 5.48
CA LEU A 179 -0.94 3.33 6.12
C LEU A 179 0.32 3.93 5.50
N GLN A 180 1.41 3.15 5.41
CA GLN A 180 2.64 3.67 4.80
C GLN A 180 2.52 3.84 3.29
N GLU A 181 1.72 2.99 2.63
CA GLU A 181 1.51 3.04 1.18
C GLU A 181 0.85 4.37 0.80
N VAL A 182 -0.25 4.74 1.48
CA VAL A 182 -0.91 6.03 1.23
C VAL A 182 -0.16 7.21 1.84
N ALA A 183 0.64 7.00 2.89
CA ALA A 183 1.46 8.06 3.48
C ALA A 183 2.71 8.36 2.65
N ALA A 184 3.18 7.43 1.82
CA ALA A 184 4.27 7.64 0.89
C ALA A 184 3.79 8.17 -0.47
N ALA A 185 2.60 7.75 -0.92
CA ALA A 185 2.05 8.07 -2.24
C ALA A 185 2.06 9.56 -2.58
N ARG A 186 2.37 9.93 -3.81
CA ARG A 186 2.29 11.35 -4.25
C ARG A 186 1.06 11.66 -5.08
N HIS A 187 0.56 10.65 -5.78
CA HIS A 187 -0.70 10.67 -6.51
C HIS A 187 -1.40 9.34 -6.21
N ILE A 188 -2.71 9.40 -5.96
CA ILE A 188 -3.50 8.23 -5.57
C ILE A 188 -4.69 8.11 -6.53
N LEU A 189 -4.84 6.94 -7.12
CA LEU A 189 -6.03 6.52 -7.85
C LEU A 189 -6.71 5.44 -7.03
N ILE A 190 -8.01 5.54 -6.79
CA ILE A 190 -8.80 4.48 -6.18
C ILE A 190 -9.63 3.82 -7.27
N MET A 191 -9.55 2.50 -7.34
CA MET A 191 -10.28 1.67 -8.27
C MET A 191 -11.16 0.68 -7.52
N CYS A 192 -12.41 0.52 -7.98
CA CYS A 192 -13.34 -0.50 -7.53
C CYS A 192 -14.16 -0.99 -8.72
N GLY A 193 -13.97 -2.26 -9.12
CA GLY A 193 -14.45 -2.72 -10.42
C GLY A 193 -13.88 -1.87 -11.55
N LEU A 194 -14.75 -1.34 -12.41
CA LEU A 194 -14.39 -0.45 -13.52
C LEU A 194 -14.40 1.04 -13.16
N VAL A 195 -14.84 1.39 -11.95
CA VAL A 195 -14.97 2.78 -11.52
C VAL A 195 -13.67 3.26 -10.89
N GLU A 196 -13.22 4.42 -11.33
CA GLU A 196 -12.02 5.09 -10.80
C GLU A 196 -12.38 6.43 -10.17
N ILE A 197 -11.68 6.79 -9.10
CA ILE A 197 -11.79 8.09 -8.45
C ILE A 197 -10.42 8.60 -8.01
N ASP A 198 -10.17 9.89 -8.21
CA ASP A 198 -8.98 10.55 -7.67
C ASP A 198 -8.98 10.53 -6.13
N GLY A 199 -7.83 10.28 -5.52
CA GLY A 199 -7.70 10.18 -4.06
C GLY A 199 -8.11 11.43 -3.30
N TYR A 200 -7.92 12.63 -3.87
CA TYR A 200 -8.38 13.88 -3.25
C TYR A 200 -9.90 14.00 -3.32
N ALA A 201 -10.53 13.67 -4.45
CA ALA A 201 -11.99 13.64 -4.56
C ALA A 201 -12.59 12.63 -3.56
N PHE A 202 -12.02 11.43 -3.48
CA PHE A 202 -12.44 10.42 -2.52
C PHE A 202 -12.36 10.92 -1.07
N CYS A 203 -11.22 11.52 -0.70
CA CYS A 203 -11.04 12.09 0.63
C CYS A 203 -12.04 13.21 0.89
N SER A 204 -12.25 14.13 -0.05
CA SER A 204 -13.13 15.28 0.11
C SER A 204 -14.58 14.85 0.33
N GLY A 205 -15.10 13.92 -0.49
CA GLY A 205 -16.47 13.41 -0.34
C GLY A 205 -16.70 12.70 1.00
N LEU A 206 -15.78 11.83 1.43
CA LEU A 206 -15.89 11.15 2.73
C LEU A 206 -15.76 12.10 3.93
N ASN A 207 -15.10 13.25 3.79
CA ASN A 207 -15.02 14.22 4.89
C ASN A 207 -16.28 15.04 5.09
N LEU A 208 -17.08 15.20 4.03
CA LEU A 208 -18.38 15.85 4.12
C LEU A 208 -19.36 14.87 4.77
N GLY A 209 -19.39 13.61 4.33
CA GLY A 209 -20.20 12.53 4.94
C GLY A 209 -19.76 12.04 6.32
N LYS A 210 -19.09 12.86 7.15
CA LYS A 210 -18.59 12.40 8.47
C LYS A 210 -19.72 11.97 9.41
N ASP A 211 -20.87 12.63 9.31
CA ASP A 211 -22.04 12.38 10.14
C ASP A 211 -22.65 11.01 9.80
N SER A 212 -22.48 10.55 8.54
CA SER A 212 -22.91 9.23 8.09
C SER A 212 -22.26 8.08 8.88
N PHE A 213 -21.16 8.33 9.58
CA PHE A 213 -20.41 7.35 10.37
C PHE A 213 -20.60 7.50 11.88
N GLU A 214 -21.46 8.39 12.39
CA GLU A 214 -21.65 8.60 13.84
C GLU A 214 -22.06 7.33 14.57
N ALA A 215 -22.90 6.50 13.95
CA ALA A 215 -23.30 5.19 14.48
C ALA A 215 -22.15 4.15 14.49
N TYR A 216 -21.00 4.45 13.87
CA TYR A 216 -19.87 3.53 13.68
C TYR A 216 -18.53 4.15 14.11
N PRO A 217 -18.33 4.46 15.41
CA PRO A 217 -17.16 5.21 15.88
C PRO A 217 -15.81 4.53 15.57
N LYS A 218 -15.76 3.20 15.61
CA LYS A 218 -14.56 2.42 15.23
C LYS A 218 -14.21 2.61 13.76
N LEU A 219 -15.20 2.54 12.87
CA LEU A 219 -15.05 2.73 11.43
C LEU A 219 -14.65 4.18 11.14
N GLN A 220 -15.31 5.15 11.78
CA GLN A 220 -14.99 6.57 11.63
C GLN A 220 -13.53 6.87 11.98
N ARG A 221 -13.00 6.30 13.07
CA ARG A 221 -11.59 6.46 13.47
C ARG A 221 -10.64 5.85 12.43
N LEU A 222 -10.97 4.66 11.95
CA LEU A 222 -10.18 3.93 10.96
C LEU A 222 -10.11 4.71 9.64
N ILE A 223 -11.25 5.18 9.13
CA ILE A 223 -11.31 5.97 7.89
C ILE A 223 -10.66 7.34 8.04
N ARG A 224 -10.89 8.04 9.16
CA ARG A 224 -10.25 9.34 9.45
C ARG A 224 -8.73 9.23 9.39
N SER A 225 -8.15 8.14 9.87
CA SER A 225 -6.70 7.96 9.82
C SER A 225 -6.15 7.77 8.40
N VAL A 226 -6.80 6.96 7.56
CA VAL A 226 -6.38 6.79 6.15
C VAL A 226 -6.52 8.10 5.39
N ILE A 227 -7.69 8.76 5.51
CA ILE A 227 -8.00 10.03 4.86
C ILE A 227 -6.96 11.09 5.22
N ARG A 228 -6.57 11.19 6.50
CA ARG A 228 -5.56 12.16 6.93
C ARG A 228 -4.24 11.96 6.19
N LEU A 229 -3.78 10.71 6.07
CA LEU A 229 -2.54 10.38 5.37
C LEU A 229 -2.69 10.61 3.85
N MET A 230 -3.82 10.23 3.25
CA MET A 230 -4.05 10.43 1.81
C MET A 230 -4.13 11.90 1.41
N LYS A 231 -4.77 12.76 2.22
CA LYS A 231 -4.96 14.19 1.92
C LYS A 231 -3.67 14.96 1.71
N GLU A 232 -2.59 14.51 2.36
CA GLU A 232 -1.28 15.15 2.26
C GLU A 232 -0.52 14.75 0.98
N ALA A 233 -0.99 13.75 0.22
CA ALA A 233 -0.29 13.20 -0.94
C ALA A 233 0.11 14.26 -1.97
N ASN A 234 -0.82 15.14 -2.35
CA ASN A 234 -0.60 16.18 -3.37
C ASN A 234 0.39 17.27 -2.94
N PHE A 235 0.70 17.38 -1.63
CA PHE A 235 1.64 18.37 -1.09
C PHE A 235 3.05 17.80 -0.91
N ARG A 236 3.26 16.50 -1.13
CA ARG A 236 4.55 15.85 -0.93
C ARG A 236 5.55 16.26 -2.01
N PRO A 237 6.78 16.67 -1.62
CA PRO A 237 7.75 17.18 -2.58
C PRO A 237 8.20 16.08 -3.55
N LYS A 238 8.39 16.47 -4.81
CA LYS A 238 9.03 15.63 -5.84
C LYS A 238 10.48 15.27 -5.51
N TYR A 239 11.12 16.10 -4.69
CA TYR A 239 12.52 16.00 -4.32
C TYR A 239 12.64 15.74 -2.82
N ALA A 240 13.14 14.56 -2.45
CA ALA A 240 13.61 14.34 -1.09
C ALA A 240 14.97 15.04 -0.94
N LYS A 241 15.16 15.84 0.12
CA LYS A 241 16.51 16.26 0.52
C LYS A 241 17.31 14.98 0.79
N ARG A 242 18.55 14.90 0.29
CA ARG A 242 19.48 13.81 0.67
C ARG A 242 19.58 13.80 2.19
N SER A 243 18.96 12.84 2.86
CA SER A 243 19.12 12.67 4.31
C SER A 243 19.35 11.20 4.62
N SER A 244 20.61 10.86 4.93
CA SER A 244 21.11 9.61 5.52
C SER A 244 20.70 8.29 4.86
N ASP A 245 21.37 7.20 5.22
CA ASP A 245 21.23 5.88 4.59
C ASP A 245 19.83 5.24 4.74
N ASN A 246 18.90 5.85 5.50
CA ASN A 246 17.56 5.31 5.78
C ASN A 246 16.45 6.28 5.35
N PHE A 247 15.53 5.80 4.49
CA PHE A 247 14.34 6.54 4.06
C PHE A 247 13.30 6.60 5.18
N SER A 248 12.79 7.79 5.49
CA SER A 248 11.69 8.01 6.44
C SER A 248 10.72 9.07 5.92
N LEU A 249 9.43 8.90 6.25
CA LEU A 249 8.35 9.84 5.97
C LEU A 249 8.18 10.89 7.09
N ASP A 250 8.91 10.78 8.19
CA ASP A 250 8.96 11.75 9.30
C ASP A 250 7.57 12.16 9.85
N ILE A 251 6.70 11.18 10.12
CA ILE A 251 5.30 11.45 10.49
C ILE A 251 5.14 11.63 12.01
N ARG A 252 5.53 10.61 12.78
CA ARG A 252 5.40 10.56 14.25
C ARG A 252 6.41 9.58 14.85
N PRO A 253 6.72 9.67 16.15
CA PRO A 253 7.48 8.64 16.86
C PRO A 253 6.80 7.26 16.79
N LEU A 254 7.60 6.19 16.80
CA LEU A 254 7.10 4.81 16.68
C LEU A 254 6.07 4.44 17.77
N SER A 255 6.27 4.90 19.01
CA SER A 255 5.34 4.65 20.12
C SER A 255 3.94 5.24 19.85
N GLU A 256 3.88 6.47 19.34
CA GLU A 256 2.62 7.11 18.93
C GLU A 256 1.97 6.39 17.75
N LEU A 257 2.77 5.97 16.75
CA LEU A 257 2.27 5.24 15.59
C LEU A 257 1.63 3.90 16.03
N ILE A 258 2.31 3.13 16.89
CA ILE A 258 1.78 1.88 17.43
C ILE A 258 0.50 2.15 18.23
N GLY A 259 0.52 3.12 19.15
CA GLY A 259 -0.66 3.48 19.94
C GLY A 259 -1.85 3.95 19.09
N THR A 260 -1.59 4.59 17.96
CA THR A 260 -2.63 5.06 17.03
C THR A 260 -3.19 3.93 16.16
N TYR A 261 -2.33 3.01 15.71
CA TYR A 261 -2.64 2.05 14.66
C TYR A 261 -2.70 0.59 15.07
N TYR A 262 -2.57 0.26 16.37
CA TYR A 262 -2.58 -1.13 16.88
C TYR A 262 -3.81 -1.96 16.45
N THR A 263 -4.96 -1.31 16.22
CA THR A 263 -6.20 -1.98 15.78
C THR A 263 -6.21 -2.41 14.31
N ARG A 264 -5.19 -2.05 13.52
CA ARG A 264 -5.05 -2.46 12.12
C ARG A 264 -4.69 -3.93 12.00
N GLU A 265 -5.12 -4.59 10.94
CA GLU A 265 -4.92 -6.01 10.70
C GLU A 265 -3.62 -6.28 9.94
N SER A 266 -2.97 -7.40 10.25
CA SER A 266 -1.85 -7.99 9.50
C SER A 266 -1.94 -9.51 9.61
N THR A 267 -1.36 -10.22 8.64
CA THR A 267 -1.30 -11.69 8.65
C THR A 267 -0.09 -12.18 9.45
N ASP A 268 1.04 -11.51 9.31
CA ASP A 268 2.24 -11.73 10.12
C ASP A 268 2.23 -10.75 11.30
N ASP A 269 2.61 -11.20 12.50
CA ASP A 269 2.68 -10.34 13.68
C ASP A 269 3.82 -9.30 13.54
N LEU A 270 4.92 -9.65 12.85
CA LEU A 270 6.04 -8.73 12.60
C LEU A 270 5.61 -7.50 11.79
N ASP A 271 4.64 -7.69 10.90
CA ASP A 271 4.11 -6.63 10.04
C ASP A 271 3.40 -5.51 10.84
N LYS A 272 2.93 -5.80 12.07
CA LYS A 272 2.37 -4.78 12.97
C LYS A 272 3.37 -3.67 13.29
N GLU A 273 4.66 -4.02 13.28
CA GLU A 273 5.74 -3.08 13.49
C GLU A 273 6.33 -2.61 12.16
N TYR A 274 6.65 -3.54 11.25
CA TYR A 274 7.38 -3.22 10.02
C TYR A 274 6.64 -2.23 9.12
N ALA A 275 5.31 -2.30 9.09
CA ALA A 275 4.50 -1.36 8.34
C ALA A 275 4.58 0.10 8.83
N LEU A 276 5.07 0.33 10.05
CA LEU A 276 5.13 1.65 10.69
C LEU A 276 6.55 2.23 10.71
N LEU A 277 7.59 1.43 10.48
CA LEU A 277 8.99 1.85 10.63
C LEU A 277 9.35 3.02 9.72
N ALA A 278 8.94 2.96 8.45
CA ALA A 278 9.23 4.03 7.50
C ALA A 278 8.39 5.30 7.74
N MET A 279 7.31 5.21 8.52
CA MET A 279 6.52 6.37 8.96
C MET A 279 7.17 7.09 10.15
N CYS A 280 8.15 6.47 10.79
CA CYS A 280 8.70 6.93 12.05
C CYS A 280 9.63 8.15 11.91
N SER A 281 9.43 9.17 12.74
CA SER A 281 10.32 10.34 12.82
C SER A 281 11.61 10.08 13.58
N ASN A 282 11.63 9.09 14.49
CA ASN A 282 12.84 8.73 15.21
C ASN A 282 13.58 7.60 14.46
N ASN A 283 14.92 7.64 14.43
CA ASN A 283 15.72 6.65 13.70
C ASN A 283 15.61 5.26 14.38
N PRO A 284 14.89 4.28 13.78
CA PRO A 284 14.74 2.96 14.37
C PRO A 284 15.92 2.05 13.99
N THR A 285 16.63 2.36 12.90
CA THR A 285 17.79 1.60 12.42
C THR A 285 18.95 1.66 13.40
N SER A 286 19.18 2.81 14.05
CA SER A 286 20.20 2.93 15.11
C SER A 286 19.92 2.04 16.32
N ALA A 287 18.69 1.52 16.46
CA ALA A 287 18.30 0.59 17.51
C ALA A 287 18.19 -0.87 17.01
N GLY A 288 18.66 -1.16 15.79
CA GLY A 288 18.60 -2.51 15.21
C GLY A 288 17.19 -2.94 14.79
N LEU A 289 16.24 -2.01 14.68
CA LEU A 289 14.86 -2.32 14.33
C LEU A 289 14.61 -2.41 12.81
N LEU A 290 15.54 -3.00 12.05
CA LEU A 290 15.28 -3.27 10.63
C LEU A 290 14.32 -4.47 10.47
N PRO A 291 13.45 -4.48 9.43
CA PRO A 291 12.70 -5.65 8.99
C PRO A 291 13.60 -6.86 8.76
N ASP A 292 13.28 -7.95 9.44
CA ASP A 292 13.97 -9.24 9.38
C ASP A 292 12.94 -10.35 9.61
N TYR A 293 12.55 -11.05 8.54
CA TYR A 293 11.56 -12.14 8.65
C TYR A 293 12.15 -13.46 9.15
N THR A 294 13.45 -13.51 9.46
CA THR A 294 14.11 -14.69 10.05
C THR A 294 14.00 -14.73 11.58
N ILE A 295 13.64 -13.61 12.21
CA ILE A 295 13.52 -13.47 13.67
C ILE A 295 12.16 -14.00 14.18
N LEU A 296 12.15 -14.52 15.41
CA LEU A 296 10.90 -14.86 16.09
C LEU A 296 10.22 -13.60 16.63
N TRP A 297 8.88 -13.55 16.53
CA TRP A 297 8.06 -12.46 17.05
C TRP A 297 8.40 -12.08 18.50
N LYS A 298 8.59 -13.08 19.39
CA LYS A 298 8.93 -12.84 20.80
C LYS A 298 10.22 -12.02 20.97
N GLN A 299 11.25 -12.34 20.18
CA GLN A 299 12.53 -11.62 20.23
C GLN A 299 12.36 -10.21 19.68
N ARG A 300 11.60 -10.06 18.59
CA ARG A 300 11.33 -8.75 18.02
C ARG A 300 10.55 -7.85 18.97
N PHE A 301 9.51 -8.38 19.59
CA PHE A 301 8.72 -7.68 20.59
C PHE A 301 9.58 -7.18 21.77
N GLN A 302 10.54 -7.98 22.24
CA GLN A 302 11.48 -7.55 23.28
C GLN A 302 12.37 -6.39 22.83
N GLN A 303 12.86 -6.40 21.58
CA GLN A 303 13.65 -5.30 21.02
C GLN A 303 12.81 -4.03 20.93
N LEU A 304 11.57 -4.14 20.46
CA LEU A 304 10.61 -3.04 20.35
C LEU A 304 10.31 -2.40 21.71
N VAL A 305 10.00 -3.21 22.73
CA VAL A 305 9.72 -2.73 24.08
C VAL A 305 10.94 -1.99 24.67
N LYS A 306 12.15 -2.54 24.50
CA LYS A 306 13.38 -1.88 24.94
C LYS A 306 13.56 -0.53 24.24
N PHE A 307 13.33 -0.47 22.93
CA PHE A 307 13.46 0.78 22.17
C PHE A 307 12.48 1.87 22.63
N ILE A 308 11.22 1.50 22.90
CA ILE A 308 10.20 2.44 23.36
C ILE A 308 10.51 2.91 24.79
N LEU A 309 10.76 1.99 25.72
CA LEU A 309 10.95 2.32 27.14
C LEU A 309 12.29 2.99 27.45
N CYS A 310 13.38 2.59 26.79
CA CYS A 310 14.71 3.17 27.07
C CYS A 310 14.85 4.61 26.55
N LYS A 311 13.98 5.08 25.64
CA LYS A 311 13.94 6.50 25.24
C LYS A 311 13.12 7.37 26.19
N GLU A 312 12.18 6.79 26.93
CA GLU A 312 11.23 7.53 27.78
C GLU A 312 11.65 7.63 29.25
N ILE A 313 12.73 6.94 29.67
CA ILE A 313 13.24 7.00 31.04
C ILE A 313 14.57 7.78 31.08
N PRO A 314 14.54 9.10 31.29
CA PRO A 314 15.73 9.79 31.79
C PRO A 314 15.91 9.37 33.25
N VAL A 315 16.77 8.39 33.51
CA VAL A 315 17.25 8.16 34.87
C VAL A 315 18.10 9.38 35.25
N ARG A 316 17.49 10.34 35.94
CA ARG A 316 18.25 11.28 36.75
C ARG A 316 18.80 10.49 37.93
N ILE A 317 20.08 10.14 37.85
CA ILE A 317 20.87 9.74 39.01
C ILE A 317 21.15 10.99 39.84
#